data_AF-A0A519X783-F1
#
_entry.id   AF-A0A519X783-F1
#
_cell.length_a   1.000
_cell.length_b   1.000
_cell.length_c   1.000
_cell.angle_alpha   90.00
_cell.angle_beta   90.00
_cell.angle_gamma   90.00
#
_symmetry.space_group_name_H-M   'P 1'
#
loop_
_entity.id
_entity.type
_entity.pdbx_description
1 polymer ?
#
loop_
_entity_poly.entity_id
_entity_poly.type
_entity_poly.pdbx_seq_one_letter_code
_entity_poly.pdbx_strand_id
1 'polypeptide(L)'
;MRNTWIILILTAVVAAGIYYYFTKKVEYAPYDVITISNTADSIKQKIRVFEADDPLEVYYRDSTWSVADSTKLKQILTNGSSDSVDRGYREKTFFLTYNDEVYYDMELRKPDTAVAFGIDLEFVKENDTMFVQGKLQQGKKNISFRNPMMRLYKSFVISYNDRLPDSVRNDSAREYSRTQATKIVTVIRP
;
A
#
# COMPACT_ATOMS: atom_id res chain seq x y z
N MET A 1 33.30 52.70 5.95
CA MET A 1 33.49 51.61 4.95
C MET A 1 33.41 50.20 5.55
N ARG A 2 33.94 49.93 6.75
CA ARG A 2 33.92 48.59 7.39
C ARG A 2 32.51 47.99 7.59
N ASN A 3 31.51 48.79 7.96
CA ASN A 3 30.14 48.30 8.17
C ASN A 3 29.42 47.87 6.89
N THR A 4 29.76 48.48 5.74
CA THR A 4 29.16 48.14 4.44
C THR A 4 29.55 46.73 4.00
N TRP A 5 30.80 46.34 4.23
CA TRP A 5 31.30 45.00 3.92
C TRP A 5 30.66 43.91 4.80
N ILE A 6 30.40 44.22 6.07
CA ILE A 6 29.75 43.28 7.00
C ILE A 6 28.32 42.99 6.54
N ILE A 7 27.56 44.03 6.17
CA ILE A 7 26.19 43.87 5.68
C ILE A 7 26.17 43.04 4.39
N LEU A 8 27.10 43.29 3.47
CA LEU A 8 27.18 42.59 2.19
C LEU A 8 27.45 41.09 2.37
N ILE A 9 28.38 40.74 3.26
CA ILE A 9 28.68 39.34 3.62
C ILE A 9 27.46 38.68 4.26
N LEU A 10 26.80 39.33 5.21
CA LEU A 10 25.61 38.81 5.87
C LEU A 10 24.47 38.54 4.88
N THR A 11 24.27 39.46 3.93
CA THR A 11 23.23 39.33 2.91
C THR A 11 23.53 38.16 1.96
N ALA A 12 24.79 37.98 1.58
CA ALA A 12 25.22 36.85 0.75
C ALA A 12 25.04 35.49 1.46
N VAL A 13 25.35 35.42 2.76
CA VAL A 13 25.14 34.21 3.58
C VAL A 13 23.64 33.88 3.70
N VAL A 14 22.80 34.89 3.94
CA VAL A 14 21.34 34.70 4.00
C VAL A 14 20.78 34.25 2.65
N ALA A 15 21.18 34.88 1.55
CA ALA A 15 20.76 34.49 0.20
C ALA A 15 21.19 33.06 -0.14
N ALA A 16 22.41 32.67 0.20
CA ALA A 16 22.90 31.29 0.02
C ALA A 16 22.13 30.29 0.88
N GLY A 17 21.81 30.63 2.13
CA GLY A 17 21.01 29.79 3.02
C GLY A 17 19.58 29.58 2.50
N ILE A 18 18.95 30.64 1.99
CA ILE A 18 17.63 30.59 1.37
C ILE A 18 17.68 29.74 0.08
N TYR A 19 18.68 29.95 -0.78
CA TYR A 19 18.85 29.18 -2.01
C TYR A 19 19.07 27.69 -1.70
N TYR A 20 19.91 27.35 -0.73
CA TYR A 20 20.13 25.98 -0.30
C TYR A 20 18.86 25.32 0.25
N TYR A 21 18.10 26.05 1.06
CA TYR A 21 16.83 25.56 1.61
C TYR A 21 15.81 25.25 0.50
N PHE A 22 15.73 26.09 -0.53
CA PHE A 22 14.81 25.86 -1.66
C PHE A 22 15.31 24.86 -2.70
N THR A 23 16.62 24.58 -2.75
CA THR A 23 17.21 23.60 -3.68
C THR A 23 17.39 22.21 -3.07
N LYS A 24 17.20 22.06 -1.76
CA LYS A 24 17.24 20.75 -1.10
C LYS A 24 16.17 19.83 -1.70
N LYS A 25 16.61 18.85 -2.49
CA LYS A 25 15.74 17.81 -3.04
C LYS A 25 15.10 17.04 -1.89
N VAL A 26 13.80 16.77 -2.01
CA VAL A 26 13.08 15.93 -1.05
C VAL A 26 13.65 14.52 -1.16
N GLU A 27 14.29 14.05 -0.10
CA GLU A 27 14.76 12.67 -0.02
C GLU A 27 13.57 11.78 0.31
N TYR A 28 13.19 10.90 -0.62
CA TYR A 28 12.07 9.99 -0.42
C TYR A 28 12.48 8.83 0.48
N ALA A 29 11.59 8.46 1.41
CA ALA A 29 11.81 7.34 2.31
C ALA A 29 12.18 6.07 1.53
N PRO A 30 13.14 5.26 2.00
CA PRO A 30 13.66 4.10 1.28
C PRO A 30 12.65 2.95 1.18
N TYR A 31 11.62 2.94 2.03
CA TYR A 31 10.63 1.88 2.13
C TYR A 31 9.23 2.48 2.22
N ASP A 32 8.25 1.70 1.77
CA ASP A 32 6.85 1.96 2.11
C ASP A 32 6.63 1.57 3.57
N VAL A 33 5.80 2.33 4.27
CA VAL A 33 5.49 2.05 5.67
C VAL A 33 3.99 1.82 5.80
N ILE A 34 3.63 0.66 6.32
CA ILE A 34 2.26 0.36 6.74
C ILE A 34 2.16 0.54 8.24
N THR A 35 1.15 1.27 8.70
CA THR A 35 0.93 1.58 10.12
C THR A 35 -0.52 1.32 10.50
N ILE A 36 -0.77 0.60 11.58
CA ILE A 36 -2.08 0.43 12.22
C ILE A 36 -2.17 1.41 13.39
N SER A 37 -2.92 2.48 13.17
CA SER A 37 -3.17 3.55 14.13
C SER A 37 -4.62 3.54 14.59
N ASN A 38 -4.89 4.14 15.75
CA ASN A 38 -6.24 4.33 16.32
C ASN A 38 -7.13 3.08 16.43
N THR A 39 -6.54 1.89 16.29
CA THR A 39 -7.21 0.61 16.40
C THR A 39 -7.05 0.07 17.82
N ALA A 40 -8.14 -0.37 18.45
CA ALA A 40 -8.10 -0.96 19.77
C ALA A 40 -7.16 -2.17 19.84
N ASP A 41 -6.42 -2.33 20.94
CA ASP A 41 -5.42 -3.40 21.08
C ASP A 41 -6.04 -4.81 20.95
N SER A 42 -7.28 -4.98 21.42
CA SER A 42 -8.05 -6.23 21.28
C SER A 42 -8.35 -6.62 19.82
N ILE A 43 -8.39 -5.63 18.92
CA ILE A 43 -8.53 -5.83 17.48
C ILE A 43 -7.14 -6.03 16.87
N LYS A 44 -6.17 -5.20 17.24
CA LYS A 44 -4.81 -5.17 16.67
C LYS A 44 -4.11 -6.53 16.72
N GLN A 45 -4.23 -7.26 17.84
CA GLN A 45 -3.64 -8.60 18.00
C GLN A 45 -4.21 -9.68 17.06
N LYS A 46 -5.36 -9.41 16.43
CA LYS A 46 -6.04 -10.34 15.52
C LYS A 46 -5.85 -9.97 14.05
N ILE A 47 -5.14 -8.88 13.78
CA ILE A 47 -4.88 -8.42 12.42
C ILE A 47 -3.64 -9.13 11.88
N ARG A 48 -3.74 -9.59 10.65
CA ARG A 48 -2.59 -10.04 9.87
C ARG A 48 -2.58 -9.30 8.54
N VAL A 49 -1.39 -9.03 8.04
CA VAL A 49 -1.21 -8.42 6.73
C VAL A 49 -0.27 -9.28 5.91
N PHE A 50 -0.75 -9.72 4.76
CA PHE A 50 0.03 -10.45 3.77
C PHE A 50 0.28 -9.57 2.54
N GLU A 51 1.42 -9.75 1.89
CA GLU A 51 1.75 -9.04 0.66
C GLU A 51 1.94 -10.01 -0.51
N ALA A 52 1.60 -9.53 -1.71
CA ALA A 52 1.90 -10.16 -2.97
C ALA A 52 2.28 -9.10 -4.01
N ASP A 53 3.37 -9.34 -4.73
CA ASP A 53 3.81 -8.52 -5.84
C ASP A 53 3.10 -8.94 -7.12
N ASP A 54 2.38 -8.00 -7.73
CA ASP A 54 1.61 -8.19 -8.97
C ASP A 54 0.91 -9.58 -9.11
N PRO A 55 0.09 -10.02 -8.13
CA PRO A 55 -0.53 -11.34 -8.22
C PRO A 55 -1.57 -11.40 -9.34
N LEU A 56 -1.53 -12.49 -10.13
CA LEU A 56 -2.60 -12.86 -11.07
C LEU A 56 -3.72 -13.60 -10.34
N GLU A 57 -3.34 -14.58 -9.51
CA GLU A 57 -4.24 -15.39 -8.70
C GLU A 57 -3.68 -15.56 -7.29
N VAL A 58 -4.56 -15.44 -6.31
CA VAL A 58 -4.25 -15.68 -4.91
C VAL A 58 -5.26 -16.66 -4.33
N TYR A 59 -4.74 -17.70 -3.71
CA TYR A 59 -5.49 -18.75 -3.08
C TYR A 59 -5.50 -18.52 -1.57
N TYR A 60 -6.67 -18.70 -0.99
CA TYR A 60 -6.81 -18.92 0.44
C TYR A 60 -7.34 -20.33 0.66
N ARG A 61 -6.61 -21.13 1.44
CA ARG A 61 -7.00 -22.49 1.79
C ARG A 61 -6.45 -22.84 3.16
N ASP A 62 -7.32 -23.35 4.03
CA ASP A 62 -6.94 -23.86 5.36
C ASP A 62 -6.05 -22.85 6.13
N SER A 63 -6.52 -21.60 6.22
CA SER A 63 -5.82 -20.48 6.89
C SER A 63 -4.47 -20.07 6.30
N THR A 64 -4.18 -20.49 5.06
CA THR A 64 -2.95 -20.15 4.35
C THR A 64 -3.28 -19.36 3.09
N TRP A 65 -2.55 -18.25 2.91
CA TRP A 65 -2.54 -17.47 1.68
C TRP A 65 -1.35 -17.90 0.80
N SER A 66 -1.60 -18.15 -0.48
CA SER A 66 -0.56 -18.52 -1.45
C SER A 66 -0.86 -17.99 -2.85
N VAL A 67 0.16 -17.85 -3.68
CA VAL A 67 0.01 -17.65 -5.13
C VAL A 67 -0.15 -19.00 -5.85
N ALA A 68 -0.36 -18.98 -7.17
CA ALA A 68 -0.68 -20.16 -7.99
C ALA A 68 0.38 -21.27 -7.99
N ASP A 69 1.66 -20.93 -7.81
CA ASP A 69 2.76 -21.89 -7.67
C ASP A 69 2.84 -22.51 -6.26
N SER A 70 1.85 -22.26 -5.40
CA SER A 70 1.80 -22.65 -3.98
C SER A 70 2.81 -21.95 -3.08
N THR A 71 3.53 -20.93 -3.57
CA THR A 71 4.37 -20.09 -2.72
C THR A 71 3.50 -19.32 -1.75
N LYS A 72 3.81 -19.42 -0.45
CA LYS A 72 3.06 -18.72 0.60
C LYS A 72 3.30 -17.22 0.51
N LEU A 73 2.24 -16.43 0.74
CA LEU A 73 2.38 -14.98 0.84
C LEU A 73 3.22 -14.61 2.06
N LYS A 74 4.05 -13.59 1.91
CA LYS A 74 4.84 -13.05 3.02
C LYS A 74 3.92 -12.28 3.96
N GLN A 75 3.99 -12.61 5.26
CA GLN A 75 3.31 -11.86 6.30
C GLN A 75 4.22 -10.71 6.76
N ILE A 76 3.73 -9.48 6.65
CA ILE A 76 4.46 -8.24 7.00
C ILE A 76 3.86 -7.54 8.23
N LEU A 77 2.91 -8.15 8.92
CA LEU A 77 2.43 -7.59 10.17
C LEU A 77 1.94 -8.73 11.04
N THR A 78 2.67 -8.97 12.13
CA THR A 78 2.36 -10.00 13.12
C THR A 78 2.38 -9.34 14.48
N ASN A 79 1.20 -8.93 14.97
CA ASN A 79 1.00 -8.26 16.26
C ASN A 79 1.67 -6.88 16.44
N GLY A 80 2.36 -6.37 15.42
CA GLY A 80 2.97 -5.03 15.41
C GLY A 80 2.02 -3.93 14.96
N SER A 81 2.35 -2.67 15.26
CA SER A 81 1.60 -1.51 14.76
C SER A 81 2.15 -0.95 13.47
N SER A 82 3.31 -1.40 12.99
CA SER A 82 3.88 -0.94 11.73
C SER A 82 4.90 -1.91 11.16
N ASP A 83 5.08 -1.91 9.84
CA ASP A 83 6.18 -2.61 9.17
C ASP A 83 6.60 -1.84 7.91
N SER A 84 7.78 -2.18 7.38
CA SER A 84 8.35 -1.61 6.18
C SER A 84 8.32 -2.62 5.03
N VAL A 85 7.98 -2.12 3.85
CA VAL A 85 7.86 -2.91 2.62
C VAL A 85 8.77 -2.30 1.56
N ASP A 86 9.34 -3.16 0.72
CA ASP A 86 10.13 -2.67 -0.42
C ASP A 86 9.29 -1.72 -1.29
N ARG A 87 9.86 -0.58 -1.66
CA ARG A 87 9.14 0.45 -2.44
C ARG A 87 9.18 0.21 -3.94
N GLY A 88 10.06 -0.67 -4.42
CA GLY A 88 10.44 -0.85 -5.83
C GLY A 88 9.43 -1.60 -6.70
N TYR A 89 8.16 -1.67 -6.28
CA TYR A 89 7.10 -2.32 -7.04
C TYR A 89 6.28 -1.32 -7.85
N ARG A 90 5.73 -1.78 -8.97
CA ARG A 90 4.74 -1.04 -9.74
C ARG A 90 3.32 -1.30 -9.23
N GLU A 91 3.02 -2.56 -8.95
CA GLU A 91 1.73 -3.04 -8.45
C GLU A 91 1.97 -4.03 -7.30
N LYS A 92 1.31 -3.83 -6.18
CA LYS A 92 1.38 -4.72 -5.00
C LYS A 92 0.00 -4.79 -4.37
N THR A 93 -0.36 -5.97 -3.88
CA THR A 93 -1.63 -6.19 -3.18
C THR A 93 -1.35 -6.57 -1.74
N PHE A 94 -2.02 -5.89 -0.81
CA PHE A 94 -1.99 -6.23 0.61
C PHE A 94 -3.29 -6.90 1.01
N PHE A 95 -3.21 -8.07 1.62
CA PHE A 95 -4.36 -8.81 2.16
C PHE A 95 -4.40 -8.60 3.67
N LEU A 96 -5.34 -7.75 4.11
CA LEU A 96 -5.63 -7.47 5.50
C LEU A 96 -6.65 -8.49 6.00
N THR A 97 -6.31 -9.29 7.02
CA THR A 97 -7.27 -10.21 7.65
C THR A 97 -7.53 -9.83 9.09
N TYR A 98 -8.75 -10.10 9.56
CA TYR A 98 -9.14 -9.95 10.96
C TYR A 98 -9.74 -11.27 11.47
N ASN A 99 -9.12 -11.81 12.54
CA ASN A 99 -9.57 -13.01 13.25
C ASN A 99 -9.80 -14.24 12.35
N ASP A 100 -9.18 -14.29 11.17
CA ASP A 100 -9.41 -15.32 10.14
C ASP A 100 -10.91 -15.49 9.76
N GLU A 101 -11.70 -14.42 9.94
CA GLU A 101 -13.16 -14.39 9.64
C GLU A 101 -13.49 -13.49 8.48
N VAL A 102 -12.75 -12.38 8.34
CA VAL A 102 -12.95 -11.38 7.30
C VAL A 102 -11.62 -10.90 6.74
N TYR A 103 -11.64 -10.45 5.49
CA TYR A 103 -10.49 -9.89 4.81
C TYR A 103 -10.84 -8.66 3.95
N TYR A 104 -9.83 -7.85 3.69
CA TYR A 104 -9.86 -6.78 2.70
C TYR A 104 -8.54 -6.79 1.94
N ASP A 105 -8.61 -6.76 0.62
CA ASP A 105 -7.45 -6.63 -0.24
C ASP A 105 -7.32 -5.18 -0.73
N MET A 106 -6.12 -4.65 -0.60
CA MET A 106 -5.78 -3.30 -1.01
C MET A 106 -4.78 -3.38 -2.16
N GLU A 107 -5.25 -3.06 -3.36
CA GLU A 107 -4.42 -2.97 -4.56
C GLU A 107 -3.77 -1.59 -4.63
N LEU A 108 -2.43 -1.55 -4.54
CA LEU A 108 -1.65 -0.33 -4.70
C LEU A 108 -0.94 -0.34 -6.05
N ARG A 109 -1.11 0.75 -6.79
CA ARG A 109 -0.39 1.02 -8.03
C ARG A 109 0.42 2.29 -7.91
N LYS A 110 1.72 2.19 -8.11
CA LYS A 110 2.64 3.33 -8.09
C LYS A 110 2.83 3.90 -9.49
N PRO A 111 2.52 5.20 -9.70
CA PRO A 111 2.93 5.90 -10.91
C PRO A 111 4.45 6.09 -10.98
N ASP A 112 5.09 6.26 -9.82
CA ASP A 112 6.54 6.43 -9.66
C ASP A 112 7.02 5.50 -8.53
N THR A 113 7.88 4.54 -8.87
CA THR A 113 8.42 3.53 -7.95
C THR A 113 9.52 4.10 -7.03
N ALA A 114 10.05 5.28 -7.33
CA ALA A 114 11.03 5.95 -6.48
C ALA A 114 10.40 6.59 -5.24
N VAL A 115 9.09 6.88 -5.28
CA VAL A 115 8.37 7.53 -4.18
C VAL A 115 7.75 6.47 -3.28
N ALA A 116 8.08 6.53 -1.99
CA ALA A 116 7.47 5.67 -0.99
C ALA A 116 6.02 6.07 -0.67
N PHE A 117 5.20 5.07 -0.37
CA PHE A 117 3.87 5.25 0.23
C PHE A 117 3.96 5.21 1.77
N GLY A 118 3.26 6.13 2.42
CA GLY A 118 2.81 5.96 3.80
C GLY A 118 1.37 5.44 3.80
N ILE A 119 1.13 4.32 4.47
CA ILE A 119 -0.16 3.64 4.51
C ILE A 119 -0.62 3.61 5.97
N ASP A 120 -1.51 4.53 6.34
CA ASP A 120 -2.11 4.56 7.67
C ASP A 120 -3.45 3.83 7.64
N LEU A 121 -3.59 2.78 8.43
CA LEU A 121 -4.78 1.94 8.53
C LEU A 121 -5.38 2.02 9.92
N GLU A 122 -6.69 1.87 9.97
CA GLU A 122 -7.50 1.78 11.18
C GLU A 122 -8.61 0.74 10.95
N PHE A 123 -8.76 -0.16 11.92
CA PHE A 123 -9.78 -1.21 11.90
C PHE A 123 -10.85 -0.86 12.93
N VAL A 124 -12.07 -0.67 12.45
CA VAL A 124 -13.20 -0.24 13.28
C VAL A 124 -14.31 -1.26 13.16
N LYS A 125 -14.74 -1.81 14.29
CA LYS A 125 -15.94 -2.65 14.35
C LYS A 125 -17.15 -1.76 14.60
N GLU A 126 -18.06 -1.73 13.64
CA GLU A 126 -19.35 -1.04 13.76
C GLU A 126 -20.47 -2.07 13.64
N ASN A 127 -21.18 -2.31 14.74
CA ASN A 127 -22.15 -3.40 14.87
C ASN A 127 -21.49 -4.74 14.51
N ASP A 128 -22.05 -5.45 13.51
CA ASP A 128 -21.57 -6.74 13.03
C ASP A 128 -20.63 -6.63 11.82
N THR A 129 -20.26 -5.42 11.41
CA THR A 129 -19.37 -5.20 10.25
C THR A 129 -18.02 -4.68 10.70
N MET A 130 -16.95 -5.33 10.24
CA MET A 130 -15.59 -4.80 10.36
C MET A 130 -15.29 -3.90 9.17
N PHE A 131 -14.83 -2.69 9.45
CA PHE A 131 -14.37 -1.74 8.45
C PHE A 131 -12.85 -1.57 8.52
N VAL A 132 -12.23 -1.43 7.35
CA VAL A 132 -10.88 -0.88 7.21
C VAL A 132 -11.02 0.52 6.65
N GLN A 133 -10.47 1.48 7.37
CA GLN A 133 -10.33 2.84 6.89
C GLN A 133 -8.88 3.27 6.98
N GLY A 134 -8.51 4.26 6.18
CA GLY A 134 -7.11 4.63 6.12
C GLY A 134 -6.81 5.79 5.19
N LYS A 135 -5.53 6.13 5.17
CA LYS A 135 -4.94 7.18 4.33
C LYS A 135 -3.71 6.60 3.63
N LEU A 136 -3.71 6.74 2.31
CA LEU A 136 -2.55 6.48 1.46
C LEU A 136 -1.88 7.82 1.15
N GLN A 137 -0.62 7.98 1.52
CA GLN A 137 0.16 9.19 1.33
C GLN A 137 1.31 8.93 0.35
N GLN A 138 1.40 9.69 -0.74
CA GLN A 138 2.52 9.65 -1.70
C GLN A 138 3.06 11.05 -1.92
N GLY A 139 4.17 11.39 -1.26
CA GLY A 139 4.68 12.76 -1.25
C GLY A 139 3.65 13.73 -0.65
N LYS A 140 3.07 14.61 -1.48
CA LYS A 140 2.04 15.59 -1.07
C LYS A 140 0.60 15.15 -1.34
N LYS A 141 0.40 13.99 -1.96
CA LYS A 141 -0.94 13.49 -2.34
C LYS A 141 -1.44 12.54 -1.26
N ASN A 142 -2.69 12.73 -0.84
CA ASN A 142 -3.35 11.89 0.15
C ASN A 142 -4.67 11.36 -0.42
N ILE A 143 -4.91 10.07 -0.24
CA ILE A 143 -6.16 9.41 -0.60
C ILE A 143 -6.69 8.74 0.67
N SER A 144 -7.88 9.15 1.10
CA SER A 144 -8.58 8.50 2.22
C SER A 144 -9.57 7.47 1.69
N PHE A 145 -9.74 6.37 2.42
CA PHE A 145 -10.72 5.35 2.09
C PHE A 145 -11.35 4.76 3.35
N ARG A 146 -12.51 4.14 3.17
CA ARG A 146 -13.24 3.41 4.19
C ARG A 146 -14.09 2.34 3.52
N ASN A 147 -13.76 1.08 3.74
CA ASN A 147 -14.41 -0.05 3.08
C ASN A 147 -14.77 -1.15 4.11
N PRO A 148 -15.91 -1.82 3.94
CA PRO A 148 -16.22 -3.00 4.74
C PRO A 148 -15.30 -4.16 4.34
N MET A 149 -14.96 -5.02 5.30
CA MET A 149 -14.25 -6.27 5.05
C MET A 149 -15.20 -7.35 4.54
N MET A 150 -14.72 -8.18 3.61
CA MET A 150 -15.44 -9.33 3.07
C MET A 150 -15.28 -10.56 3.95
N ARG A 151 -16.25 -11.48 3.94
CA ARG A 151 -16.13 -12.75 4.66
C ARG A 151 -15.03 -13.63 4.07
N LEU A 152 -14.23 -14.22 4.95
CA LEU A 152 -13.19 -15.19 4.60
C LEU A 152 -13.83 -16.60 4.56
N TYR A 153 -13.91 -17.18 3.37
CA TYR A 153 -14.42 -18.56 3.20
C TYR A 153 -13.31 -19.58 3.49
N LYS A 154 -13.69 -20.84 3.77
CA LYS A 154 -12.73 -21.93 4.05
C LYS A 154 -11.70 -22.11 2.93
N SER A 155 -12.16 -22.03 1.67
CA SER A 155 -11.29 -22.01 0.51
C SER A 155 -11.88 -21.16 -0.60
N PHE A 156 -11.05 -20.31 -1.21
CA PHE A 156 -11.42 -19.49 -2.36
C PHE A 156 -10.17 -19.08 -3.13
N VAL A 157 -10.38 -18.67 -4.38
CA VAL A 157 -9.37 -18.03 -5.22
C VAL A 157 -9.84 -16.62 -5.58
N ILE A 158 -8.91 -15.67 -5.53
CA ILE A 158 -9.07 -14.33 -6.06
C ILE A 158 -8.30 -14.27 -7.37
N SER A 159 -9.01 -14.03 -8.48
CA SER A 159 -8.40 -13.84 -9.79
C SER A 159 -8.51 -12.37 -10.20
N TYR A 160 -7.39 -11.78 -10.60
CA TYR A 160 -7.29 -10.41 -11.08
C TYR A 160 -7.22 -10.42 -12.62
N ASN A 161 -8.37 -10.44 -13.27
CA ASN A 161 -8.43 -10.45 -14.73
C ASN A 161 -7.96 -9.10 -15.28
N ASP A 162 -7.13 -9.15 -16.34
CA ASP A 162 -6.48 -8.02 -17.05
C ASP A 162 -5.16 -7.48 -16.47
N ARG A 163 -4.55 -8.14 -15.48
CA ARG A 163 -3.13 -7.94 -15.19
C ARG A 163 -2.24 -8.68 -16.20
N LEU A 164 -2.39 -8.38 -17.50
CA LEU A 164 -1.48 -8.91 -18.51
C LEU A 164 -0.06 -8.35 -18.26
N PRO A 165 0.99 -9.17 -18.31
CA PRO A 165 2.37 -8.70 -18.17
C PRO A 165 2.67 -7.62 -19.19
N ASP A 166 3.44 -6.60 -18.80
CA ASP A 166 3.78 -5.46 -19.66
C ASP A 166 4.42 -5.88 -21.00
N SER A 167 5.09 -7.03 -21.04
CA SER A 167 5.65 -7.62 -22.27
C SER A 167 4.63 -7.89 -23.37
N VAL A 168 3.35 -7.99 -23.02
CA VAL A 168 2.23 -8.25 -23.94
C VAL A 168 1.38 -6.98 -24.18
N ARG A 169 1.72 -5.84 -23.53
CA ARG A 169 0.92 -4.59 -23.57
C ARG A 169 1.24 -3.64 -24.75
N ASN A 170 2.05 -4.06 -25.72
CA ASN A 170 2.50 -3.20 -26.83
C ASN A 170 1.44 -2.90 -27.92
N ASP A 171 0.21 -3.41 -27.81
CA ASP A 171 -0.86 -3.03 -28.74
C ASP A 171 -1.56 -1.74 -28.27
N SER A 172 -1.18 -0.63 -28.92
CA SER A 172 -1.72 0.73 -28.73
C SER A 172 -3.24 0.85 -28.92
N ALA A 173 -3.88 -0.19 -29.47
CA ALA A 173 -5.33 -0.27 -29.65
C ALA A 173 -6.10 -0.61 -28.35
N ARG A 174 -5.43 -1.15 -27.31
CA ARG A 174 -6.08 -1.51 -26.04
C ARG A 174 -6.01 -0.42 -24.95
N GLU A 175 -5.33 0.69 -25.19
CA GLU A 175 -5.23 1.79 -24.21
C GLU A 175 -6.58 2.44 -23.86
N TYR A 176 -7.60 2.28 -24.72
CA TYR A 176 -8.96 2.81 -24.50
C TYR A 176 -9.91 1.83 -23.81
N SER A 177 -9.53 0.55 -23.64
CA SER A 177 -10.30 -0.42 -22.84
C SER A 177 -9.64 -0.60 -21.46
N ARG A 178 -9.27 0.49 -20.79
CA ARG A 178 -8.93 0.53 -19.35
C ARG A 178 -10.17 0.30 -18.47
N THR A 179 -11.04 -0.60 -18.90
CA THR A 179 -12.31 -0.90 -18.26
C THR A 179 -12.04 -1.92 -17.17
N GLN A 180 -11.82 -1.41 -15.95
CA GLN A 180 -11.99 -2.08 -14.67
C GLN A 180 -11.29 -3.44 -14.55
N ALA A 181 -10.15 -3.47 -13.86
CA ALA A 181 -9.58 -4.73 -13.38
C ALA A 181 -10.71 -5.57 -12.77
N THR A 182 -11.06 -6.68 -13.42
CA THR A 182 -12.21 -7.49 -12.99
C THR A 182 -11.68 -8.47 -11.97
N LYS A 183 -11.89 -8.13 -10.71
CA LYS A 183 -11.61 -9.03 -9.59
C LYS A 183 -12.75 -10.02 -9.44
N ILE A 184 -12.43 -11.32 -9.52
CA ILE A 184 -13.38 -12.41 -9.32
C ILE A 184 -12.97 -13.19 -8.08
N VAL A 185 -13.90 -13.39 -7.15
CA VAL A 185 -13.72 -14.26 -5.99
C VAL A 185 -14.50 -15.54 -6.23
N THR A 186 -13.80 -16.65 -6.44
CA THR A 186 -14.41 -17.96 -6.66
C THR A 186 -14.27 -18.79 -5.40
N VAL A 187 -15.40 -19.09 -4.76
CA VAL A 187 -15.44 -19.95 -3.56
C VAL A 187 -15.32 -21.41 -3.97
N ILE A 188 -14.32 -22.10 -3.44
CA ILE A 188 -14.08 -23.52 -3.71
C ILE A 188 -14.87 -24.30 -2.67
N ARG A 189 -15.91 -25.01 -3.12
CA ARG A 189 -16.68 -25.89 -2.24
C ARG A 189 -15.83 -27.13 -1.91
N PRO A 190 -15.83 -27.58 -0.64
CA PRO A 190 -15.16 -28.81 -0.24
C PRO A 190 -15.77 -30.05 -0.91
#